data_AF-A0A2T2ZZS4-F1
#
_entry.id   AF-A0A2T2ZZS4-F1
#
_cell.length_a   1.000
_cell.length_b   1.000
_cell.length_c   1.000
_cell.angle_alpha   90.00
_cell.angle_beta   90.00
_cell.angle_gamma   90.00
#
_symmetry.space_group_name_H-M   'P 1'
#
loop_
_entity.id
_entity.type
_entity.pdbx_description
1 polymer ?
#
loop_
_entity_poly.entity_id
_entity_poly.type
_entity_poly.pdbx_seq_one_letter_code
_entity_poly.pdbx_strand_id
1 'polypeptide(L)'
;RDVVDFTYTGFTPVLRDRLQLRAGPNARLIQAFGIDNSFTTTDPSVHKAFQSAARKPLQELSQERWSALFDEAIRIIKQEKNLAMADDDVQKSTYSISLAQCVRRLCFEMVFHILFGTKPGTLSRQDVNIAALEINSQWLISKAKQVNTKSTALNSALLHLIAHSSNPATSSEAALNLILPAYETLWRVILLTFVSACHRQQDSNVLDTLNGLPGCLGRGDGEEQQVRLLAKEGLRLFPSTKRVHRCASLQDFCPNKIVSADIEACQRDPYIWGKDAPRFRPGRFEHLTGLQKNAYMPFGLRPHMCPASAAFGERMIVLLVGALHWELGKKRAKVLFNDPQLDGIVFKDLPTGRADTENW
;
A
#
# COMPACT_ATOMS: atom_id res chain seq x y z
N ARG A 1 -18.82 -9.21 6.17
CA ARG A 1 -17.86 -10.33 5.98
C ARG A 1 -18.19 -11.11 4.73
N ASP A 2 -19.46 -11.43 4.54
CA ASP A 2 -19.97 -12.33 3.51
C ASP A 2 -19.63 -11.91 2.08
N VAL A 3 -19.58 -10.60 1.80
CA VAL A 3 -19.13 -10.06 0.49
C VAL A 3 -17.64 -10.36 0.22
N VAL A 4 -16.81 -10.46 1.26
CA VAL A 4 -15.35 -10.67 1.14
C VAL A 4 -15.03 -12.13 0.84
N ASP A 5 -15.70 -13.06 1.53
CA ASP A 5 -15.52 -14.52 1.39
C ASP A 5 -16.53 -15.20 0.45
N PHE A 6 -17.39 -14.40 -0.20
CA PHE A 6 -18.39 -14.81 -1.20
C PHE A 6 -19.61 -15.56 -0.64
N THR A 7 -19.75 -15.71 0.67
CA THR A 7 -20.88 -16.46 1.27
C THR A 7 -22.25 -15.79 1.06
N TYR A 8 -22.29 -14.50 0.71
CA TYR A 8 -23.54 -13.77 0.41
C TYR A 8 -24.33 -14.36 -0.78
N THR A 9 -23.68 -15.19 -1.62
CA THR A 9 -24.35 -15.82 -2.76
C THR A 9 -25.28 -16.96 -2.35
N GLY A 10 -25.20 -17.44 -1.10
CA GLY A 10 -25.97 -18.59 -0.60
C GLY A 10 -25.45 -19.96 -1.02
N PHE A 11 -24.32 -20.02 -1.72
CA PHE A 11 -23.62 -21.25 -2.11
C PHE A 11 -22.10 -21.01 -2.14
N THR A 12 -21.28 -22.05 -2.33
CA THR A 12 -19.84 -21.91 -2.48
C THR A 12 -19.47 -21.76 -3.97
N PRO A 13 -19.26 -20.54 -4.50
CA PRO A 13 -18.96 -20.35 -5.92
C PRO A 13 -17.62 -20.96 -6.31
N VAL A 14 -17.55 -21.57 -7.49
CA VAL A 14 -16.28 -22.08 -8.04
C VAL A 14 -15.35 -20.92 -8.42
N LEU A 15 -14.09 -21.20 -8.77
CA LEU A 15 -13.12 -20.14 -9.06
C LEU A 15 -13.57 -19.20 -10.18
N ARG A 16 -14.10 -19.73 -11.29
CA ARG A 16 -14.59 -18.91 -12.41
C ARG A 16 -15.68 -17.94 -11.96
N ASP A 17 -16.66 -18.42 -11.21
CA ASP A 17 -17.76 -17.61 -10.66
C ASP A 17 -17.23 -16.49 -9.77
N ARG A 18 -16.29 -16.79 -8.87
CA ARG A 18 -15.68 -15.77 -8.01
C ARG A 18 -14.93 -14.71 -8.81
N LEU A 19 -14.26 -15.09 -9.90
CA LEU A 19 -13.59 -14.15 -10.79
C LEU A 19 -14.60 -13.27 -11.52
N GLN A 20 -15.70 -13.83 -12.02
CA GLN A 20 -16.79 -13.08 -12.65
C GLN A 20 -17.42 -12.04 -11.70
N LEU A 21 -17.72 -12.45 -10.46
CA LEU A 21 -18.25 -11.54 -9.43
C LEU A 21 -17.28 -10.40 -9.09
N ARG A 22 -15.97 -10.57 -9.30
CA ARG A 22 -14.94 -9.54 -9.07
C ARG A 22 -14.68 -8.65 -10.28
N ALA A 23 -14.70 -9.23 -11.48
CA ALA A 23 -14.33 -8.56 -12.72
C ALA A 23 -15.26 -7.39 -13.04
N GLY A 24 -16.58 -7.58 -12.89
CA GLY A 24 -17.60 -6.57 -13.20
C GLY A 24 -17.33 -5.20 -12.56
N PRO A 25 -17.26 -5.09 -11.22
CA PRO A 25 -16.96 -3.81 -10.54
C PRO A 25 -15.59 -3.21 -10.86
N ASN A 26 -14.66 -4.02 -11.35
CA ASN A 26 -13.30 -3.61 -11.70
C ASN A 26 -13.09 -3.36 -13.19
N ALA A 27 -14.13 -3.52 -14.04
CA ALA A 27 -14.01 -3.38 -15.50
C ALA A 27 -13.44 -2.02 -15.94
N ARG A 28 -13.71 -0.95 -15.16
CA ARG A 28 -13.11 0.39 -15.37
C ARG A 28 -11.58 0.39 -15.37
N LEU A 29 -10.94 -0.55 -14.67
CA LEU A 29 -9.49 -0.64 -14.59
C LEU A 29 -8.88 -1.19 -15.89
N ILE A 30 -9.65 -1.96 -16.66
CA ILE A 30 -9.25 -2.41 -18.00
C ILE A 30 -9.16 -1.20 -18.93
N GLN A 31 -10.18 -0.32 -18.91
CA GLN A 31 -10.17 0.91 -19.71
C GLN A 31 -9.05 1.85 -19.28
N ALA A 32 -8.85 2.01 -17.96
CA ALA A 32 -7.84 2.89 -17.42
C ALA A 32 -6.41 2.43 -17.71
N PHE A 33 -6.11 1.16 -17.47
CA PHE A 33 -4.72 0.67 -17.40
C PHE A 33 -4.42 -0.45 -18.40
N GLY A 34 -5.42 -1.01 -19.07
CA GLY A 34 -5.24 -2.17 -19.94
C GLY A 34 -4.91 -3.47 -19.20
N ILE A 35 -5.14 -3.53 -17.88
CA ILE A 35 -4.76 -4.69 -17.07
C ILE A 35 -5.72 -5.87 -17.23
N ASP A 36 -5.13 -7.06 -17.26
CA ASP A 36 -5.81 -8.35 -17.18
C ASP A 36 -5.15 -9.17 -16.06
N ASN A 37 -5.68 -9.02 -14.84
CA ASN A 37 -5.14 -9.65 -13.64
C ASN A 37 -6.27 -10.15 -12.72
N SER A 38 -5.93 -10.54 -11.49
CA SER A 38 -6.89 -11.07 -10.51
C SER A 38 -8.01 -10.12 -10.07
N PHE A 39 -7.98 -8.86 -10.49
CA PHE A 39 -9.07 -7.91 -10.27
C PHE A 39 -10.06 -7.89 -11.44
N THR A 40 -9.58 -8.03 -12.66
CA THR A 40 -10.33 -7.76 -13.89
C THR A 40 -10.64 -9.01 -14.71
N THR A 41 -9.86 -10.08 -14.56
CA THR A 41 -10.00 -11.30 -15.35
C THR A 41 -11.18 -12.16 -14.89
N THR A 42 -11.78 -12.88 -15.83
CA THR A 42 -12.69 -14.00 -15.56
C THR A 42 -12.04 -15.36 -15.82
N ASP A 43 -10.81 -15.38 -16.35
CA ASP A 43 -10.09 -16.60 -16.70
C ASP A 43 -9.30 -17.15 -15.49
N PRO A 44 -9.61 -18.38 -15.02
CA PRO A 44 -8.83 -19.05 -13.99
C PRO A 44 -7.33 -19.18 -14.30
N SER A 45 -6.95 -19.33 -15.57
CA SER A 45 -5.55 -19.49 -16.00
C SER A 45 -4.76 -18.20 -15.82
N VAL A 46 -5.30 -17.08 -16.30
CA VAL A 46 -4.73 -15.73 -16.10
C VAL A 46 -4.62 -15.42 -14.61
N HIS A 47 -5.66 -15.72 -13.83
CA HIS A 47 -5.65 -15.55 -12.39
C HIS A 47 -4.53 -16.34 -11.69
N LYS A 48 -4.35 -17.61 -12.05
CA LYS A 48 -3.29 -18.46 -11.48
C LYS A 48 -1.90 -17.98 -11.88
N ALA A 49 -1.72 -17.58 -13.14
CA ALA A 49 -0.46 -17.02 -13.63
C ALA A 49 -0.09 -15.73 -12.88
N PHE A 50 -1.05 -14.82 -12.72
CA PHE A 50 -0.88 -13.62 -11.90
C PHE A 50 -0.52 -13.98 -10.45
N GLN A 51 -1.24 -14.90 -9.81
CA GLN A 51 -0.94 -15.28 -8.43
C GLN A 51 0.48 -15.85 -8.29
N SER A 52 0.92 -16.66 -9.25
CA SER A 52 2.29 -17.19 -9.27
C SER A 52 3.32 -16.05 -9.39
N ALA A 53 3.14 -15.17 -10.37
CA ALA A 53 4.02 -14.02 -10.61
C ALA A 53 4.07 -13.04 -9.43
N ALA A 54 2.94 -12.82 -8.75
CA ALA A 54 2.86 -11.94 -7.58
C ALA A 54 3.41 -12.58 -6.29
N ARG A 55 3.40 -13.91 -6.17
CA ARG A 55 3.89 -14.62 -4.97
C ARG A 55 5.37 -14.92 -5.03
N LYS A 56 5.88 -15.32 -6.20
CA LYS A 56 7.27 -15.78 -6.38
C LYS A 56 8.31 -14.79 -5.82
N PRO A 57 8.21 -13.46 -6.04
CA PRO A 57 9.19 -12.52 -5.50
C PRO A 57 9.11 -12.30 -3.98
N LEU A 58 8.02 -12.72 -3.35
CA LEU A 58 7.73 -12.50 -1.93
C LEU A 58 8.15 -13.68 -1.04
N GLN A 59 8.62 -14.78 -1.63
CA GLN A 59 8.97 -16.00 -0.91
C GLN A 59 10.25 -15.79 -0.10
N GLU A 60 10.16 -16.07 1.20
CA GLU A 60 11.25 -16.26 2.18
C GLU A 60 12.52 -15.45 1.90
N LEU A 61 12.38 -14.11 2.00
CA LEU A 61 13.54 -13.22 2.00
C LEU A 61 14.39 -13.50 3.25
N SER A 62 15.69 -13.71 3.03
CA SER A 62 16.66 -13.85 4.12
C SER A 62 16.78 -12.54 4.92
N GLN A 63 17.33 -12.63 6.13
CA GLN A 63 17.57 -11.47 6.98
C GLN A 63 18.48 -10.45 6.29
N GLU A 64 19.53 -10.90 5.59
CA GLU A 64 20.45 -10.05 4.84
C GLU A 64 19.72 -9.28 3.74
N ARG A 65 18.74 -9.93 3.09
CA ARG A 65 17.93 -9.28 2.06
C ARG A 65 17.01 -8.22 2.66
N TRP A 66 16.44 -8.43 3.85
CA TRP A 66 15.69 -7.37 4.55
C TRP A 66 16.58 -6.19 4.94
N SER A 67 17.80 -6.45 5.41
CA SER A 67 18.78 -5.39 5.71
C SER A 67 19.14 -4.59 4.46
N ALA A 68 19.43 -5.27 3.33
CA ALA A 68 19.74 -4.60 2.07
C ALA A 68 18.56 -3.74 1.56
N LEU A 69 17.32 -4.21 1.73
CA LEU A 69 16.11 -3.44 1.38
C LEU A 69 15.95 -2.20 2.27
N PHE A 70 16.32 -2.28 3.55
CA PHE A 70 16.28 -1.15 4.46
C PHE A 70 17.35 -0.10 4.09
N ASP A 71 18.58 -0.52 3.80
CA ASP A 71 19.64 0.38 3.35
C ASP A 71 19.26 1.10 2.06
N GLU A 72 18.61 0.37 1.14
CA GLU A 72 18.09 0.94 -0.09
C GLU A 72 17.00 1.97 0.16
N ALA A 73 16.07 1.69 1.08
CA ALA A 73 15.04 2.64 1.48
C ALA A 73 15.65 3.93 2.08
N ILE A 74 16.65 3.80 2.95
CA ILE A 74 17.40 4.93 3.51
C ILE A 74 18.06 5.75 2.40
N ARG A 75 18.69 5.09 1.42
CA ARG A 75 19.35 5.74 0.29
C ARG A 75 18.36 6.58 -0.53
N ILE A 76 17.17 6.04 -0.84
CA ILE A 76 16.13 6.76 -1.59
C ILE A 76 15.67 8.01 -0.83
N ILE A 77 15.42 7.90 0.49
CA ILE A 77 14.99 9.03 1.32
C ILE A 77 16.09 10.10 1.39
N LYS A 78 17.36 9.71 1.54
CA LYS A 78 18.49 10.65 1.52
C LYS A 78 18.63 11.38 0.19
N GLN A 79 18.33 10.74 -0.94
CA GLN A 79 18.32 11.42 -2.24
C GLN A 79 17.27 12.53 -2.30
N GLU A 80 16.06 12.31 -1.78
CA GLU A 80 15.03 13.36 -1.73
C GLU A 80 15.47 14.53 -0.83
N LYS A 81 16.10 14.24 0.31
CA LYS A 81 16.66 15.27 1.21
C LYS A 81 17.73 16.11 0.51
N ASN A 82 18.70 15.46 -0.12
CA ASN A 82 19.81 16.16 -0.79
C ASN A 82 19.32 17.06 -1.94
N LEU A 83 18.29 16.62 -2.68
CA LEU A 83 17.70 17.43 -3.73
C LEU A 83 17.00 18.67 -3.17
N ALA A 84 16.19 18.52 -2.12
CA ALA A 84 15.54 19.66 -1.48
C ALA A 84 16.54 20.64 -0.86
N MET A 85 17.67 20.15 -0.35
CA MET A 85 18.75 21.01 0.14
C MET A 85 19.48 21.75 -0.97
N ALA A 86 19.49 21.23 -2.20
CA ALA A 86 20.15 21.87 -3.34
C ALA A 86 19.26 22.92 -4.03
N ASP A 87 17.94 22.76 -3.96
CA ASP A 87 16.95 23.72 -4.49
C ASP A 87 16.72 24.92 -3.54
N ASP A 88 17.02 24.79 -2.25
CA ASP A 88 16.82 25.88 -1.30
C ASP A 88 17.96 26.89 -1.34
N ASP A 89 17.63 28.18 -1.15
CA ASP A 89 18.59 29.27 -1.11
C ASP A 89 19.62 29.00 0.01
N VAL A 90 20.92 29.14 -0.31
CA VAL A 90 22.07 28.79 0.54
C VAL A 90 22.02 29.49 1.92
N GLN A 91 21.18 30.52 2.05
CA GLN A 91 20.95 31.28 3.29
C GLN A 91 19.91 30.67 4.25
N LYS A 92 19.07 29.70 3.85
CA LYS A 92 18.07 29.10 4.76
C LYS A 92 18.64 27.89 5.51
N SER A 93 18.44 27.88 6.83
CA SER A 93 18.85 26.76 7.71
C SER A 93 17.88 25.57 7.72
N THR A 94 16.78 25.65 6.97
CA THR A 94 15.71 24.64 6.94
C THR A 94 15.22 24.46 5.51
N TYR A 95 15.01 23.22 5.10
CA TYR A 95 14.45 22.84 3.80
C TYR A 95 13.16 22.03 3.98
N SER A 96 12.34 21.96 2.93
CA SER A 96 11.10 21.19 2.90
C SER A 96 11.15 20.11 1.82
N ILE A 97 10.58 18.95 2.10
CA ILE A 97 10.35 17.88 1.11
C ILE A 97 8.85 17.63 1.01
N SER A 98 8.35 17.27 -0.17
CA SER A 98 6.99 16.71 -0.27
C SER A 98 7.02 15.29 0.30
N LEU A 99 6.41 15.10 1.47
CA LEU A 99 6.38 13.80 2.14
C LEU A 99 5.61 12.78 1.31
N ALA A 100 4.48 13.19 0.72
CA ALA A 100 3.68 12.29 -0.12
C ALA A 100 4.42 11.87 -1.40
N GLN A 101 5.15 12.77 -2.06
CA GLN A 101 5.98 12.41 -3.21
C GLN A 101 7.14 11.49 -2.80
N CYS A 102 7.83 11.81 -1.69
CA CYS A 102 8.91 10.99 -1.15
C CYS A 102 8.45 9.55 -0.85
N VAL A 103 7.32 9.38 -0.14
CA VAL A 103 6.78 8.05 0.18
C VAL A 103 6.29 7.33 -1.06
N ARG A 104 5.65 8.00 -2.01
CA ARG A 104 5.25 7.40 -3.30
C ARG A 104 6.46 6.90 -4.07
N ARG A 105 7.50 7.70 -4.22
CA ARG A 105 8.75 7.30 -4.89
C ARG A 105 9.39 6.10 -4.18
N LEU A 106 9.57 6.20 -2.87
CA LEU A 106 10.11 5.11 -2.04
C LEU A 106 9.34 3.80 -2.27
N CYS A 107 8.02 3.82 -2.13
CA CYS A 107 7.23 2.61 -2.29
C CYS A 107 7.26 2.07 -3.72
N PHE A 108 7.27 2.95 -4.73
CA PHE A 108 7.33 2.55 -6.12
C PHE A 108 8.66 1.86 -6.43
N GLU A 109 9.80 2.49 -6.10
CA GLU A 109 11.13 1.92 -6.35
C GLU A 109 11.30 0.58 -5.63
N MET A 110 10.85 0.47 -4.38
CA MET A 110 10.95 -0.78 -3.62
C MET A 110 10.09 -1.89 -4.22
N VAL A 111 8.83 -1.60 -4.58
CA VAL A 111 7.95 -2.57 -5.26
C VAL A 111 8.54 -2.98 -6.60
N PHE A 112 9.04 -2.03 -7.38
CA PHE A 112 9.64 -2.28 -8.68
C PHE A 112 10.89 -3.16 -8.56
N HIS A 113 11.77 -2.84 -7.61
CA HIS A 113 12.94 -3.65 -7.29
C HIS A 113 12.59 -5.08 -6.90
N ILE A 114 11.60 -5.27 -6.02
CA ILE A 114 11.16 -6.60 -5.59
C ILE A 114 10.57 -7.40 -6.75
N LEU A 115 9.73 -6.78 -7.59
CA LEU A 115 9.01 -7.48 -8.66
C LEU A 115 9.88 -7.79 -9.88
N PHE A 116 10.74 -6.85 -10.30
CA PHE A 116 11.45 -6.93 -11.57
C PHE A 116 12.98 -7.05 -11.40
N GLY A 117 13.50 -6.90 -10.18
CA GLY A 117 14.93 -6.99 -9.91
C GLY A 117 15.70 -5.83 -10.54
N THR A 118 16.04 -4.81 -9.76
CA THR A 118 16.79 -3.64 -10.25
C THR A 118 18.03 -3.42 -9.42
N LYS A 119 19.02 -2.71 -9.95
CA LYS A 119 20.15 -2.31 -9.12
C LYS A 119 19.76 -1.08 -8.29
N PRO A 120 20.22 -0.98 -7.04
CA PRO A 120 20.13 0.24 -6.24
C PRO A 120 20.49 1.49 -7.04
N GLY A 121 19.60 2.48 -7.04
CA GLY A 121 19.85 3.80 -7.62
C GLY A 121 19.88 3.88 -9.15
N THR A 122 19.51 2.82 -9.88
CA THR A 122 19.48 2.85 -11.36
C THR A 122 18.16 3.33 -11.94
N LEU A 123 17.12 3.48 -11.12
CA LEU A 123 15.81 3.93 -11.61
C LEU A 123 15.79 5.45 -11.80
N SER A 124 15.31 5.87 -12.97
CA SER A 124 15.08 7.27 -13.30
C SER A 124 14.04 7.85 -12.34
N ARG A 125 14.48 8.82 -11.52
CA ARG A 125 13.59 9.54 -10.59
C ARG A 125 12.42 10.19 -11.33
N GLN A 126 12.69 10.75 -12.52
CA GLN A 126 11.66 11.40 -13.33
C GLN A 126 10.60 10.38 -13.77
N ASP A 127 11.01 9.23 -14.31
CA ASP A 127 10.07 8.21 -14.77
C ASP A 127 9.28 7.60 -13.61
N VAL A 128 9.90 7.40 -12.44
CA VAL A 128 9.20 6.92 -11.23
C VAL A 128 8.14 7.94 -10.79
N ASN A 129 8.47 9.24 -10.78
CA ASN A 129 7.52 10.29 -10.40
C ASN A 129 6.35 10.38 -11.40
N ILE A 130 6.64 10.30 -12.70
CA ILE A 130 5.60 10.25 -13.75
C ILE A 130 4.71 9.02 -13.53
N ALA A 131 5.29 7.84 -13.35
CA ALA A 131 4.53 6.61 -13.17
C ALA A 131 3.63 6.67 -11.92
N ALA A 132 4.16 7.11 -10.78
CA ALA A 132 3.42 7.27 -9.54
C ALA A 132 2.25 8.27 -9.67
N LEU A 133 2.51 9.42 -10.29
CA LEU A 133 1.49 10.46 -10.52
C LEU A 133 0.38 9.95 -11.45
N GLU A 134 0.76 9.41 -12.60
CA GLU A 134 -0.17 8.97 -13.64
C GLU A 134 -1.02 7.77 -13.20
N ILE A 135 -0.48 6.87 -12.38
CA ILE A 135 -1.26 5.78 -11.78
C ILE A 135 -2.36 6.36 -10.89
N ASN A 136 -2.05 7.32 -10.03
CA ASN A 136 -3.05 7.93 -9.14
C ASN A 136 -4.11 8.72 -9.95
N SER A 137 -3.67 9.54 -10.92
CA SER A 137 -4.53 10.32 -11.80
C SER A 137 -5.51 9.46 -12.58
N GLN A 138 -5.04 8.40 -13.26
CA GLN A 138 -5.91 7.49 -14.01
C GLN A 138 -6.86 6.70 -13.08
N TRP A 139 -6.43 6.42 -11.84
CA TRP A 139 -7.32 5.80 -10.85
C TRP A 139 -8.47 6.74 -10.46
N LEU A 140 -8.20 8.03 -10.28
CA LEU A 140 -9.21 9.03 -9.97
C LEU A 140 -10.17 9.24 -11.14
N ILE A 141 -9.63 9.44 -12.35
CA ILE A 141 -10.41 9.64 -13.59
C ILE A 141 -11.36 8.45 -13.83
N SER A 142 -10.87 7.22 -13.68
CA SER A 142 -11.70 6.03 -13.87
C SER A 142 -12.86 5.91 -12.87
N LYS A 143 -12.82 6.60 -11.73
CA LYS A 143 -13.98 6.67 -10.82
C LYS A 143 -15.01 7.73 -11.23
N ALA A 144 -14.58 8.78 -11.91
CA ALA A 144 -15.42 9.91 -12.31
C ALA A 144 -16.36 9.60 -13.49
N LYS A 145 -16.39 8.36 -14.00
CA LYS A 145 -17.15 7.93 -15.19
C LYS A 145 -16.84 8.75 -16.46
N GLN A 146 -15.68 9.42 -16.49
CA GLN A 146 -15.19 10.11 -17.67
C GLN A 146 -14.56 9.11 -18.66
N VAL A 147 -14.49 9.47 -19.93
CA VAL A 147 -13.75 8.69 -20.94
C VAL A 147 -12.29 8.67 -20.49
N ASN A 148 -11.78 7.47 -20.21
CA ASN A 148 -10.41 7.30 -19.77
C ASN A 148 -9.56 6.78 -20.93
N THR A 149 -8.66 7.61 -21.42
CA THR A 149 -7.62 7.20 -22.35
C THR A 149 -6.40 6.74 -21.56
N LYS A 150 -5.81 5.61 -21.96
CA LYS A 150 -4.56 5.14 -21.39
C LYS A 150 -3.50 6.23 -21.52
N SER A 151 -2.80 6.56 -20.43
CA SER A 151 -1.79 7.61 -20.49
C SER A 151 -0.50 7.13 -21.16
N THR A 152 -0.11 7.87 -22.19
CA THR A 152 1.12 7.64 -22.96
C THR A 152 2.35 7.90 -22.09
N ALA A 153 2.30 8.92 -21.24
CA ALA A 153 3.37 9.24 -20.29
C ALA A 153 3.64 8.09 -19.31
N LEU A 154 2.58 7.46 -18.77
CA LEU A 154 2.73 6.28 -17.93
C LEU A 154 3.39 5.12 -18.69
N ASN A 155 2.91 4.84 -19.91
CA ASN A 155 3.43 3.75 -20.71
C ASN A 155 4.92 3.95 -21.04
N SER A 156 5.30 5.15 -21.50
CA SER A 156 6.69 5.49 -21.79
C SER A 156 7.59 5.38 -20.56
N ALA A 157 7.17 5.95 -19.43
CA ALA A 157 7.92 5.87 -18.17
C ALA A 157 8.14 4.41 -17.74
N LEU A 158 7.10 3.57 -17.80
CA LEU A 158 7.22 2.15 -17.45
C LEU A 158 8.14 1.39 -18.40
N LEU A 159 8.06 1.62 -19.71
CA LEU A 159 8.95 0.97 -20.67
C LEU A 159 10.42 1.32 -20.41
N HIS A 160 10.71 2.59 -20.09
CA HIS A 160 12.06 3.01 -19.70
C HIS A 160 12.53 2.32 -18.42
N LEU A 161 11.68 2.23 -17.39
CA LEU A 161 12.04 1.57 -16.13
C LEU A 161 12.27 0.06 -16.31
N ILE A 162 11.41 -0.61 -17.10
CA ILE A 162 11.52 -2.05 -17.39
C ILE A 162 12.84 -2.37 -18.10
N ALA A 163 13.31 -1.50 -19.00
CA ALA A 163 14.58 -1.69 -19.71
C ALA A 163 15.81 -1.78 -18.78
N HIS A 164 15.70 -1.31 -17.53
CA HIS A 164 16.77 -1.33 -16.52
C HIS A 164 16.61 -2.46 -15.50
N SER A 165 15.71 -3.42 -15.75
CA SER A 165 15.42 -4.53 -14.83
C SER A 165 16.04 -5.86 -15.28
N SER A 166 16.38 -6.71 -14.32
CA SER A 166 16.93 -8.05 -14.55
C SER A 166 15.87 -9.06 -14.96
N ASN A 167 14.60 -8.83 -14.59
CA ASN A 167 13.45 -9.63 -14.96
C ASN A 167 12.39 -8.73 -15.62
N PRO A 168 12.64 -8.24 -16.85
CA PRO A 168 11.76 -7.28 -17.49
C PRO A 168 10.37 -7.86 -17.78
N ALA A 169 9.35 -7.06 -17.52
CA ALA A 169 8.01 -7.32 -18.04
C ALA A 169 8.01 -7.20 -19.57
N THR A 170 7.11 -7.92 -20.24
CA THR A 170 7.03 -7.91 -21.71
C THR A 170 6.39 -6.64 -22.28
N SER A 171 5.70 -5.86 -21.46
CA SER A 171 5.06 -4.59 -21.83
C SER A 171 4.76 -3.73 -20.61
N SER A 172 4.35 -2.47 -20.83
CA SER A 172 3.79 -1.59 -19.80
C SER A 172 2.59 -2.20 -19.08
N GLU A 173 1.66 -2.83 -19.81
CA GLU A 173 0.48 -3.50 -19.24
C GLU A 173 0.88 -4.71 -18.40
N ALA A 174 1.86 -5.50 -18.85
CA ALA A 174 2.38 -6.63 -18.08
C ALA A 174 3.02 -6.16 -16.77
N ALA A 175 3.74 -5.03 -16.77
CA ALA A 175 4.24 -4.43 -15.55
C ALA A 175 3.11 -3.90 -14.66
N LEU A 176 2.13 -3.17 -15.22
CA LEU A 176 0.98 -2.63 -14.49
C LEU A 176 0.14 -3.72 -13.83
N ASN A 177 0.03 -4.90 -14.45
CA ASN A 177 -0.66 -6.03 -13.85
C ASN A 177 -0.14 -6.33 -12.45
N LEU A 178 1.17 -6.21 -12.20
CA LEU A 178 1.83 -6.48 -10.91
C LEU A 178 2.04 -5.21 -10.05
N ILE A 179 2.47 -4.10 -10.68
CA ILE A 179 2.76 -2.84 -9.97
C ILE A 179 1.50 -2.31 -9.32
N LEU A 180 0.38 -2.26 -10.06
CA LEU A 180 -0.85 -1.65 -9.57
C LEU A 180 -1.34 -2.30 -8.26
N PRO A 181 -1.52 -3.64 -8.13
CA PRO A 181 -1.88 -4.25 -6.86
C PRO A 181 -0.89 -3.98 -5.72
N ALA A 182 0.41 -3.94 -6.01
CA ALA A 182 1.47 -3.90 -5.01
C ALA A 182 1.78 -2.48 -4.51
N TYR A 183 1.96 -1.53 -5.44
CA TYR A 183 2.32 -0.15 -5.14
C TYR A 183 1.13 0.64 -4.59
N GLU A 184 -0.01 0.62 -5.28
CA GLU A 184 -1.14 1.49 -4.94
C GLU A 184 -1.75 1.18 -3.58
N THR A 185 -1.62 -0.06 -3.12
CA THR A 185 -2.12 -0.47 -1.81
C THR A 185 -1.14 -0.14 -0.70
N LEU A 186 0.15 -0.01 -1.00
CA LEU A 186 1.22 0.03 0.00
C LEU A 186 1.57 1.46 0.45
N TRP A 187 1.69 2.43 -0.48
CA TRP A 187 2.23 3.74 -0.14
C TRP A 187 1.37 4.52 0.88
N ARG A 188 0.03 4.42 0.79
CA ARG A 188 -0.88 5.12 1.72
C ARG A 188 -0.77 4.59 3.14
N VAL A 189 -0.75 3.27 3.30
CA VAL A 189 -0.66 2.67 4.64
C VAL A 189 0.69 3.03 5.28
N ILE A 190 1.78 3.08 4.51
CA ILE A 190 3.10 3.51 5.02
C ILE A 190 3.07 4.97 5.44
N LEU A 191 2.61 5.87 4.55
CA LEU A 191 2.55 7.31 4.84
C LEU A 191 1.78 7.58 6.13
N LEU A 192 0.56 7.04 6.23
CA LEU A 192 -0.34 7.31 7.35
C LEU A 192 0.11 6.64 8.64
N THR A 193 0.73 5.45 8.54
CA THR A 193 1.34 4.76 9.70
C THR A 193 2.55 5.54 10.21
N PHE A 194 3.42 5.99 9.31
CA PHE A 194 4.57 6.83 9.66
C PHE A 194 4.13 8.12 10.36
N VAL A 195 3.19 8.87 9.77
CA VAL A 195 2.66 10.10 10.38
C VAL A 195 2.02 9.83 11.74
N SER A 196 1.23 8.77 11.86
CA SER A 196 0.54 8.44 13.11
C SER A 196 1.51 8.04 14.21
N ALA A 197 2.44 7.12 13.94
CA ALA A 197 3.38 6.59 14.92
C ALA A 197 4.47 7.60 15.27
N CYS A 198 5.00 8.32 14.27
CA CYS A 198 6.22 9.10 14.44
C CYS A 198 5.94 10.58 14.74
N HIS A 199 4.80 11.14 14.32
CA HIS A 199 4.55 12.59 14.42
C HIS A 199 3.35 12.97 15.29
N ARG A 200 2.30 12.12 15.34
CA ARG A 200 1.04 12.44 16.05
C ARG A 200 0.91 11.73 17.40
N GLN A 201 0.81 10.41 17.38
CA GLN A 201 0.50 9.57 18.55
C GLN A 201 1.75 8.81 19.00
N GLN A 202 2.80 9.58 19.31
CA GLN A 202 4.09 9.01 19.68
C GLN A 202 3.99 8.22 20.98
N ASP A 203 4.50 6.99 20.91
CA ASP A 203 4.67 6.10 22.04
C ASP A 203 6.15 5.70 22.08
N SER A 204 6.79 5.84 23.24
CA SER A 204 8.24 5.57 23.36
C SER A 204 8.59 4.14 22.97
N ASN A 205 7.76 3.15 23.34
CA ASN A 205 7.99 1.76 23.00
C ASN A 205 7.91 1.53 21.49
N VAL A 206 6.99 2.22 20.82
CA VAL A 206 6.85 2.18 19.35
C VAL A 206 8.10 2.78 18.69
N LEU A 207 8.59 3.92 19.16
CA LEU A 207 9.79 4.55 18.61
C LEU A 207 11.05 3.72 18.88
N ASP A 208 11.18 3.12 20.06
CA ASP A 208 12.30 2.25 20.41
C ASP A 208 12.30 0.98 19.54
N THR A 209 11.12 0.41 19.28
CA THR A 209 10.96 -0.70 18.34
C THR A 209 11.40 -0.31 16.93
N LEU A 210 11.05 0.89 16.45
CA LEU A 210 11.48 1.38 15.14
C LEU A 210 13.00 1.64 15.07
N ASN A 211 13.63 2.04 16.18
CA ASN A 211 15.08 2.23 16.25
C ASN A 211 15.86 0.90 16.14
N GLY A 212 15.24 -0.25 16.43
CA GLY A 212 15.84 -1.57 16.32
C GLY A 212 15.83 -2.17 14.89
N LEU A 213 15.17 -1.52 13.94
CA LEU A 213 15.10 -1.98 12.55
C LEU A 213 16.41 -1.75 11.78
N PRO A 214 16.74 -2.59 10.79
CA PRO A 214 15.98 -3.75 10.30
C PRO A 214 16.29 -5.05 11.04
N GLY A 215 17.06 -5.01 12.14
CA GLY A 215 17.76 -6.15 12.72
C GLY A 215 16.90 -7.40 12.95
N CYS A 216 15.66 -7.24 13.40
CA CYS A 216 14.73 -8.33 13.71
C CYS A 216 13.99 -8.93 12.49
N LEU A 217 14.00 -8.28 11.33
CA LEU A 217 13.20 -8.71 10.18
C LEU A 217 13.72 -10.00 9.55
N GLY A 218 12.83 -11.00 9.43
CA GLY A 218 13.14 -12.28 8.81
C GLY A 218 13.53 -13.38 9.79
N ARG A 219 13.63 -13.07 11.09
CA ARG A 219 13.96 -14.04 12.15
C ARG A 219 12.78 -14.92 12.57
N GLY A 220 11.56 -14.42 12.43
CA GLY A 220 10.34 -15.11 12.87
C GLY A 220 10.17 -15.22 14.40
N ASP A 221 11.03 -14.53 15.17
CA ASP A 221 11.05 -14.55 16.63
C ASP A 221 10.02 -13.57 17.25
N GLY A 222 10.02 -13.48 18.59
CA GLY A 222 9.13 -12.58 19.33
C GLY A 222 9.39 -11.10 19.06
N GLU A 223 10.64 -10.71 18.78
CA GLU A 223 11.01 -9.33 18.44
C GLU A 223 10.36 -8.93 17.11
N GLU A 224 10.44 -9.79 16.09
CA GLU A 224 9.79 -9.57 14.81
C GLU A 224 8.25 -9.51 14.95
N GLN A 225 7.67 -10.36 15.80
CA GLN A 225 6.23 -10.34 16.05
C GLN A 225 5.78 -9.02 16.70
N GLN A 226 6.59 -8.48 17.63
CA GLN A 226 6.29 -7.22 18.31
C GLN A 226 6.33 -6.03 17.35
N VAL A 227 7.37 -5.93 16.51
CA VAL A 227 7.44 -4.83 15.53
C VAL A 227 6.28 -4.89 14.53
N ARG A 228 5.86 -6.09 14.12
CA ARG A 228 4.72 -6.26 13.19
C ARG A 228 3.38 -5.80 13.76
N LEU A 229 3.22 -5.66 15.08
CA LEU A 229 2.00 -5.08 15.67
C LEU A 229 1.78 -3.64 15.19
N LEU A 230 2.86 -2.90 14.89
CA LEU A 230 2.82 -1.57 14.30
C LEU A 230 2.15 -1.58 12.92
N ALA A 231 2.58 -2.48 12.04
CA ALA A 231 1.96 -2.65 10.73
C ALA A 231 0.51 -3.10 10.85
N LYS A 232 0.18 -3.98 11.81
CA LYS A 232 -1.18 -4.43 12.02
C LYS A 232 -2.13 -3.28 12.36
N GLU A 233 -1.70 -2.39 13.25
CA GLU A 233 -2.47 -1.20 13.62
C GLU A 233 -2.57 -0.18 12.49
N GLY A 234 -1.50 0.01 11.72
CA GLY A 234 -1.53 0.80 10.48
C GLY A 234 -2.57 0.27 9.48
N LEU A 235 -2.56 -1.04 9.23
CA LEU A 235 -3.54 -1.70 8.34
C LEU A 235 -4.97 -1.68 8.87
N ARG A 236 -5.17 -1.61 10.20
CA ARG A 236 -6.48 -1.46 10.81
C ARG A 236 -7.04 -0.06 10.56
N LEU A 237 -6.27 0.98 10.88
CA LEU A 237 -6.69 2.37 10.77
C LEU A 237 -6.74 2.87 9.33
N PHE A 238 -5.84 2.37 8.48
CA PHE A 238 -5.61 2.84 7.12
C PHE A 238 -5.63 1.66 6.12
N PRO A 239 -6.73 0.90 6.02
CA PRO A 239 -6.80 -0.24 5.12
C PRO A 239 -6.58 0.19 3.67
N SER A 240 -5.65 -0.49 2.99
CA SER A 240 -5.34 -0.24 1.59
C SER A 240 -6.55 -0.41 0.67
N THR A 241 -7.44 -1.34 1.03
CA THR A 241 -8.74 -1.57 0.39
C THR A 241 -9.86 -1.24 1.38
N LYS A 242 -10.40 -0.03 1.30
CA LYS A 242 -11.51 0.42 2.17
C LYS A 242 -12.81 -0.32 1.91
N ARG A 243 -13.07 -0.64 0.63
CA ARG A 243 -14.30 -1.30 0.20
C ARG A 243 -14.01 -2.43 -0.76
N VAL A 244 -14.72 -3.54 -0.56
CA VAL A 244 -14.66 -4.70 -1.44
C VAL A 244 -15.97 -4.78 -2.20
N HIS A 245 -15.92 -4.67 -3.52
CA HIS A 245 -17.09 -4.69 -4.40
C HIS A 245 -17.21 -6.04 -5.12
N ARG A 246 -18.44 -6.53 -5.27
CA ARG A 246 -18.80 -7.71 -6.08
C ARG A 246 -20.09 -7.46 -6.84
N CYS A 247 -20.30 -8.12 -7.97
CA CYS A 247 -21.64 -8.23 -8.55
C CYS A 247 -22.60 -8.91 -7.56
N ALA A 248 -23.88 -8.54 -7.55
CA ALA A 248 -24.87 -9.13 -6.64
C ALA A 248 -25.24 -10.58 -7.01
N SER A 249 -25.09 -10.97 -8.28
CA SER A 249 -25.37 -12.33 -8.76
C SER A 249 -24.45 -12.67 -9.94
N LEU A 250 -24.42 -13.96 -10.32
CA LEU A 250 -23.70 -14.44 -11.52
C LEU A 250 -24.46 -14.19 -12.81
N GLN A 251 -25.79 -14.06 -12.74
CA GLN A 251 -26.67 -13.92 -13.91
C GLN A 251 -26.49 -12.59 -14.61
N ASP A 252 -26.01 -11.57 -13.89
CA ASP A 252 -25.69 -10.30 -14.46
C ASP A 252 -24.17 -10.08 -14.43
N PHE A 253 -23.54 -10.00 -15.60
CA PHE A 253 -22.31 -9.21 -15.75
C PHE A 253 -22.67 -7.71 -15.59
N CYS A 254 -23.42 -7.34 -14.53
CA CYS A 254 -23.93 -5.99 -14.32
C CYS A 254 -23.00 -5.20 -13.40
N PRO A 255 -22.34 -4.17 -13.93
CA PRO A 255 -21.80 -3.09 -13.11
C PRO A 255 -22.86 -2.38 -12.24
N ASN A 256 -24.16 -2.57 -12.51
CA ASN A 256 -25.25 -1.80 -11.91
C ASN A 256 -25.86 -2.42 -10.65
N LYS A 257 -25.56 -3.68 -10.34
CA LYS A 257 -26.02 -4.36 -9.12
C LYS A 257 -24.80 -4.83 -8.35
N ILE A 258 -24.22 -3.92 -7.56
CA ILE A 258 -23.00 -4.18 -6.78
C ILE A 258 -23.38 -4.35 -5.31
N VAL A 259 -22.87 -5.41 -4.69
CA VAL A 259 -22.80 -5.53 -3.23
C VAL A 259 -21.41 -5.11 -2.76
N SER A 260 -21.33 -4.51 -1.58
CA SER A 260 -20.05 -4.05 -1.03
C SER A 260 -19.90 -4.33 0.45
N ALA A 261 -18.70 -4.74 0.86
CA ALA A 261 -18.28 -4.70 2.26
C ALA A 261 -17.44 -3.43 2.51
N ASP A 262 -17.75 -2.73 3.59
CA ASP A 262 -16.96 -1.59 4.07
C ASP A 262 -15.95 -2.07 5.13
N ILE A 263 -14.72 -2.29 4.69
CA ILE A 263 -13.62 -2.80 5.52
C ILE A 263 -13.18 -1.73 6.51
N GLU A 264 -13.10 -0.48 6.08
CA GLU A 264 -12.70 0.65 6.92
C GLU A 264 -13.69 0.85 8.06
N ALA A 265 -15.00 0.80 7.78
CA ALA A 265 -16.03 0.85 8.81
C ALA A 265 -15.87 -0.28 9.84
N CYS A 266 -15.73 -1.54 9.39
CA CYS A 266 -15.53 -2.68 10.29
C CYS A 266 -14.27 -2.55 11.16
N GLN A 267 -13.16 -2.04 10.60
CA GLN A 267 -11.88 -1.93 11.32
C GLN A 267 -11.79 -0.70 12.24
N ARG A 268 -12.73 0.24 12.12
CA ARG A 268 -12.77 1.49 12.90
C ARG A 268 -14.01 1.61 13.79
N ASP A 269 -14.91 0.63 13.75
CA ASP A 269 -16.14 0.62 14.55
C ASP A 269 -15.84 0.65 16.07
N PRO A 270 -16.26 1.70 16.80
CA PRO A 270 -16.05 1.80 18.24
C PRO A 270 -16.73 0.70 19.07
N TYR A 271 -17.79 0.06 18.55
CA TYR A 271 -18.42 -1.08 19.19
C TYR A 271 -17.50 -2.32 19.18
N ILE A 272 -16.75 -2.50 18.09
CA ILE A 272 -15.82 -3.63 17.93
C ILE A 272 -14.46 -3.34 18.58
N TRP A 273 -13.94 -2.13 18.36
CA TRP A 273 -12.56 -1.76 18.67
C TRP A 273 -12.42 -0.93 19.94
N GLY A 274 -13.53 -0.58 20.58
CA GLY A 274 -13.60 0.24 21.79
C GLY A 274 -13.68 1.74 21.50
N LYS A 275 -13.92 2.54 22.54
CA LYS A 275 -13.99 4.02 22.43
C LYS A 275 -12.72 4.66 21.86
N ASP A 276 -11.59 3.97 21.99
CA ASP A 276 -10.30 4.40 21.47
C ASP A 276 -9.98 3.84 20.07
N ALA A 277 -10.98 3.33 19.33
CA ALA A 277 -10.83 2.86 17.96
C ALA A 277 -10.10 3.84 17.00
N PRO A 278 -10.24 5.18 17.13
CA PRO A 278 -9.47 6.12 16.30
C PRO A 278 -7.98 6.24 16.68
N ARG A 279 -7.58 5.76 17.86
CA ARG A 279 -6.19 5.87 18.34
C ARG A 279 -5.30 4.84 17.68
N PHE A 280 -4.07 5.25 17.36
CA PHE A 280 -3.01 4.39 16.89
C PHE A 280 -2.35 3.71 18.10
N ARG A 281 -2.74 2.46 18.38
CA ARG A 281 -2.29 1.68 19.53
C ARG A 281 -1.88 0.25 19.13
N PRO A 282 -0.63 0.02 18.70
CA PRO A 282 -0.13 -1.29 18.30
C PRO A 282 -0.36 -2.43 19.31
N GLY A 283 -0.22 -2.15 20.61
CA GLY A 283 -0.45 -3.13 21.70
C GLY A 283 -1.86 -3.73 21.72
N ARG A 284 -2.84 -3.16 21.00
CA ARG A 284 -4.18 -3.76 20.83
C ARG A 284 -4.12 -5.18 20.24
N PHE A 285 -3.11 -5.47 19.42
CA PHE A 285 -2.96 -6.77 18.77
C PHE A 285 -2.34 -7.86 19.62
N GLU A 286 -1.91 -7.55 20.85
CA GLU A 286 -1.45 -8.54 21.82
C GLU A 286 -2.62 -9.42 22.29
N HIS A 287 -3.80 -8.81 22.48
CA HIS A 287 -5.00 -9.48 22.99
C HIS A 287 -6.26 -9.04 22.24
N LEU A 288 -6.56 -9.70 21.12
CA LEU A 288 -7.79 -9.46 20.36
C LEU A 288 -8.96 -10.33 20.83
N THR A 289 -10.14 -9.71 20.94
CA THR A 289 -11.41 -10.43 21.09
C THR A 289 -11.78 -11.20 19.81
N GLY A 290 -12.72 -12.15 19.91
CA GLY A 290 -13.23 -12.86 18.73
C GLY A 290 -13.85 -11.92 17.68
N LEU A 291 -14.56 -10.89 18.14
CA LEU A 291 -15.18 -9.90 17.26
C LEU A 291 -14.12 -9.07 16.52
N GLN A 292 -13.06 -8.63 17.20
CA GLN A 292 -11.95 -7.89 16.59
C GLN A 292 -11.19 -8.75 15.57
N LYS A 293 -10.91 -10.02 15.89
CA LYS A 293 -10.31 -10.98 14.93
C LYS A 293 -11.16 -11.12 13.67
N ASN A 294 -12.49 -11.12 13.82
CA ASN A 294 -13.42 -11.26 12.69
C ASN A 294 -13.58 -9.97 11.86
N ALA A 295 -13.36 -8.80 12.46
CA ALA A 295 -13.43 -7.50 11.80
C ALA A 295 -12.12 -7.11 11.10
N TYR A 296 -11.00 -7.69 11.52
CA TYR A 296 -9.68 -7.44 10.94
C TYR A 296 -9.45 -8.26 9.67
N MET A 297 -9.54 -7.61 8.51
CA MET A 297 -9.40 -8.27 7.20
C MET A 297 -8.62 -7.44 6.16
N PRO A 298 -7.45 -6.87 6.52
CA PRO A 298 -6.72 -5.95 5.64
C PRO A 298 -6.19 -6.62 4.37
N PHE A 299 -6.01 -7.94 4.40
CA PHE A 299 -5.52 -8.75 3.28
C PHE A 299 -6.64 -9.58 2.61
N GLY A 300 -7.91 -9.30 2.93
CA GLY A 300 -9.06 -10.09 2.50
C GLY A 300 -9.20 -11.40 3.28
N LEU A 301 -10.07 -12.28 2.78
CA LEU A 301 -10.38 -13.58 3.37
C LEU A 301 -10.23 -14.69 2.32
N ARG A 302 -10.09 -15.93 2.79
CA ARG A 302 -10.18 -17.11 1.92
C ARG A 302 -11.55 -17.09 1.20
N PRO A 303 -11.61 -17.53 -0.08
CA PRO A 303 -10.54 -18.13 -0.86
C PRO A 303 -9.63 -17.15 -1.62
N HIS A 304 -9.80 -15.84 -1.47
CA HIS A 304 -9.05 -14.81 -2.22
C HIS A 304 -8.27 -13.87 -1.30
N MET A 305 -7.23 -14.40 -0.65
CA MET A 305 -6.31 -13.60 0.17
C MET A 305 -5.21 -12.94 -0.68
N CYS A 306 -4.74 -11.78 -0.22
CA CYS A 306 -3.61 -11.07 -0.80
C CYS A 306 -2.34 -11.96 -0.84
N PRO A 307 -1.56 -11.96 -1.94
CA PRO A 307 -0.27 -12.65 -2.01
C PRO A 307 0.69 -12.30 -0.88
N ALA A 308 0.68 -11.06 -0.41
CA ALA A 308 1.57 -10.55 0.63
C ALA A 308 1.08 -10.83 2.07
N SER A 309 -0.03 -11.55 2.26
CA SER A 309 -0.62 -11.79 3.60
C SER A 309 0.23 -12.66 4.52
N ALA A 310 1.15 -13.44 3.94
CA ALA A 310 2.06 -14.32 4.68
C ALA A 310 3.24 -13.53 5.26
N ALA A 311 2.95 -12.61 6.18
CA ALA A 311 3.90 -11.72 6.87
C ALA A 311 4.66 -10.69 6.02
N PHE A 312 4.87 -10.94 4.73
CA PHE A 312 5.61 -10.04 3.83
C PHE A 312 5.07 -8.61 3.88
N GLY A 313 3.75 -8.42 3.75
CA GLY A 313 3.14 -7.10 3.75
C GLY A 313 3.37 -6.33 5.06
N GLU A 314 3.27 -7.04 6.20
CA GLU A 314 3.54 -6.44 7.51
C GLU A 314 5.02 -6.05 7.66
N ARG A 315 5.95 -6.92 7.24
CA ARG A 315 7.40 -6.64 7.23
C ARG A 315 7.75 -5.44 6.36
N MET A 316 7.19 -5.37 5.16
CA MET A 316 7.45 -4.26 4.23
C MET A 316 6.96 -2.91 4.80
N ILE A 317 5.79 -2.91 5.45
CA ILE A 317 5.26 -1.70 6.10
C ILE A 317 6.20 -1.24 7.21
N VAL A 318 6.58 -2.13 8.14
CA VAL A 318 7.45 -1.72 9.26
C VAL A 318 8.85 -1.31 8.78
N LEU A 319 9.39 -1.98 7.76
CA LEU A 319 10.69 -1.65 7.16
C LEU A 319 10.69 -0.21 6.63
N LEU A 320 9.69 0.15 5.83
CA LEU A 320 9.62 1.48 5.22
C LEU A 320 9.23 2.57 6.23
N VAL A 321 8.37 2.27 7.20
CA VAL A 321 8.09 3.19 8.32
C VAL A 321 9.34 3.40 9.16
N GLY A 322 10.13 2.35 9.42
CA GLY A 322 11.41 2.43 10.12
C GLY A 322 12.44 3.27 9.38
N ALA A 323 12.57 3.10 8.06
CA ALA A 323 13.48 3.91 7.24
C ALA A 323 13.08 5.40 7.25
N LEU A 324 11.77 5.70 7.14
CA LEU A 324 11.25 7.05 7.26
C LEU A 324 11.47 7.63 8.66
N HIS A 325 11.24 6.86 9.72
CA HIS A 325 11.51 7.27 11.10
C HIS A 325 13.00 7.60 11.30
N TRP A 326 13.88 6.76 10.76
CA TRP A 326 15.32 6.98 10.83
C TRP A 326 15.68 8.32 10.21
N GLU A 327 15.20 8.65 9.02
CA GLU A 327 15.64 9.86 8.32
C GLU A 327 14.82 11.11 8.61
N LEU A 328 13.54 10.97 8.96
CA LEU A 328 12.51 12.02 9.01
C LEU A 328 11.62 11.97 10.27
N GLY A 329 11.97 11.18 11.29
CA GLY A 329 11.22 11.13 12.56
C GLY A 329 11.12 12.50 13.25
N LYS A 330 10.19 12.67 14.20
CA LYS A 330 9.87 14.00 14.79
C LYS A 330 11.03 14.75 15.45
N LYS A 331 12.04 14.03 15.96
CA LYS A 331 13.27 14.66 16.48
C LYS A 331 14.10 15.34 15.37
N ARG A 332 13.87 14.97 14.11
CA ARG A 332 14.58 15.45 12.91
C ARG A 332 13.75 16.41 12.06
N ALA A 333 12.42 16.24 12.03
CA ALA A 333 11.54 17.01 11.14
C ALA A 333 10.15 17.20 11.77
N LYS A 334 9.36 18.14 11.21
CA LYS A 334 7.93 18.31 11.50
C LYS A 334 7.15 18.11 10.20
N VAL A 335 6.02 17.41 10.27
CA VAL A 335 5.07 17.32 9.14
C VAL A 335 4.20 18.58 9.12
N LEU A 336 4.07 19.18 7.94
CA LEU A 336 3.17 20.31 7.67
C LEU A 336 2.00 19.76 6.87
N PHE A 337 0.80 19.72 7.45
CA PHE A 337 -0.37 19.19 6.75
C PHE A 337 -0.99 20.18 5.78
N ASN A 338 -0.67 21.47 5.95
CA ASN A 338 -1.32 22.59 5.26
C ASN A 338 -2.85 22.55 5.46
N ASP A 339 -3.27 22.12 6.66
CA ASP A 339 -4.65 22.01 7.09
C ASP A 339 -4.72 22.38 8.59
N PRO A 340 -5.39 23.50 8.94
CA PRO A 340 -5.44 23.98 10.32
C PRO A 340 -5.99 22.97 11.33
N GLN A 341 -6.90 22.07 10.92
CA GLN A 341 -7.45 21.05 11.81
C GLN A 341 -6.46 19.91 12.05
N LEU A 342 -5.75 19.46 11.01
CA LEU A 342 -4.74 18.42 11.14
C LEU A 342 -3.51 18.93 11.90
N ASP A 343 -3.08 20.16 11.64
CA ASP A 343 -1.95 20.80 12.31
C ASP A 343 -2.28 21.11 13.80
N GLY A 344 -3.53 21.47 14.12
CA GLY A 344 -3.94 21.87 15.47
C GLY A 344 -4.43 20.74 16.38
N ILE A 345 -4.92 19.62 15.84
CA ILE A 345 -5.60 18.57 16.63
C ILE A 345 -4.88 17.23 16.46
N VAL A 346 -4.15 16.80 17.48
CA VAL A 346 -3.34 15.56 17.45
C VAL A 346 -4.14 14.29 17.12
N PHE A 347 -5.41 14.21 17.55
CA PHE A 347 -6.27 13.02 17.37
C PHE A 347 -7.30 13.16 16.24
N LYS A 348 -7.26 14.24 15.45
CA LYS A 348 -8.12 14.38 14.26
C LYS A 348 -7.87 13.23 13.30
N ASP A 349 -8.90 12.62 12.74
CA ASP A 349 -8.68 11.54 11.77
C ASP A 349 -7.84 12.01 10.58
N LEU A 350 -6.78 11.26 10.27
CA LEU A 350 -6.02 11.50 9.05
C LEU A 350 -6.91 11.18 7.85
N PRO A 351 -6.91 12.02 6.82
CA PRO A 351 -7.62 11.72 5.60
C PRO A 351 -6.93 10.54 4.88
N THR A 352 -7.75 9.64 4.35
CA THR A 352 -7.30 8.37 3.75
C THR A 352 -7.61 8.32 2.25
N GLY A 353 -8.08 9.42 1.65
CA GLY A 353 -8.34 9.55 0.22
C GLY A 353 -7.05 9.64 -0.60
N ARG A 354 -7.22 9.65 -1.92
CA ARG A 354 -6.13 9.54 -2.90
C ARG A 354 -5.47 10.87 -3.27
N ALA A 355 -6.18 11.97 -3.01
CA ALA A 355 -5.70 13.33 -3.26
C ALA A 355 -5.41 14.08 -1.95
N ASP A 356 -5.86 13.53 -0.82
CA ASP A 356 -5.94 14.25 0.44
C ASP A 356 -4.56 14.54 1.07
N THR A 357 -3.51 13.86 0.61
CA THR A 357 -2.15 13.98 1.13
C THR A 357 -1.20 14.67 0.16
N GLU A 358 -1.65 15.16 -1.00
CA GLU A 358 -0.76 15.74 -2.02
C GLU A 358 -0.04 17.00 -1.54
N ASN A 359 -0.60 17.70 -0.56
CA ASN A 359 -0.02 18.91 0.03
C ASN A 359 0.84 18.65 1.28
N TRP A 360 1.19 17.39 1.58
CA TRP A 360 1.96 17.00 2.77
C TRP A 360 3.46 16.88 2.54
#